data_AF-A0A0D0D8F9-F1
#
_entry.id   AF-A0A0D0D8F9-F1
#
_cell.length_a   1.000
_cell.length_b   1.000
_cell.length_c   1.000
_cell.angle_alpha   90.00
_cell.angle_beta   90.00
_cell.angle_gamma   90.00
#
_symmetry.space_group_name_H-M   'P 1'
#
loop_
_entity.id
_entity.type
_entity.pdbx_description
1 polymer ?
#
loop_
_entity_poly.entity_id
_entity_poly.type
_entity_poly.pdbx_seq_one_letter_code
_entity_poly.pdbx_strand_id
1 'polypeptide(L)' 'QRISSNSYLRIPTRTRLIPSIGLWHVYGHWNECFAQYFPGFIQGAGRVKREIIETLWVILNMISRLVHGC' A
#
# COMPACT_ATOMS: atom_id res chain seq x y z
N GLN A 1 6.14 16.76 -4.47
CA GLN A 1 5.65 18.14 -4.66
C GLN A 1 4.69 18.63 -3.57
N ARG A 2 3.82 17.79 -2.97
CA ARG A 2 2.88 18.26 -1.91
C ARG A 2 3.52 18.73 -0.60
N ILE A 3 4.59 18.07 -0.15
CA ILE A 3 5.26 18.45 1.11
C ILE A 3 6.07 19.74 0.91
N SER A 4 6.72 19.91 -0.24
CA SER A 4 7.51 21.10 -0.57
C SER A 4 6.67 22.38 -0.69
N SER A 5 5.37 22.25 -0.95
CA SER A 5 4.45 23.40 -1.07
C SER A 5 3.76 23.77 0.25
N ASN A 6 4.09 23.13 1.38
CA ASN A 6 3.42 23.35 2.66
C ASN A 6 4.32 24.11 3.64
N SER A 7 3.82 25.21 4.21
CA SER A 7 4.58 26.08 5.12
C SER A 7 4.91 25.44 6.47
N TYR A 8 4.17 24.41 6.87
CA TYR A 8 4.24 23.79 8.20
C TYR A 8 4.88 22.38 8.19
N LEU A 9 5.09 21.79 7.01
CA LEU A 9 5.66 20.46 6.85
C LEU A 9 7.03 20.55 6.17
N ARG A 10 8.07 20.07 6.85
CA ARG A 10 9.43 19.99 6.30
C ARG A 10 10.01 18.61 6.50
N ILE A 11 10.66 18.08 5.47
CA ILE A 11 11.46 16.86 5.58
C ILE A 11 12.86 17.28 6.02
N PRO A 12 13.40 16.70 7.11
CA PRO A 12 14.76 17.01 7.55
C PRO A 12 15.78 16.64 6.45
N THR A 13 16.81 17.47 6.29
CA THR A 13 17.80 17.34 5.20
C THR A 13 18.58 16.03 5.20
N ARG A 14 18.61 15.31 6.33
CA ARG A 14 19.29 14.02 6.50
C ARG A 14 18.34 12.82 6.52
N THR A 15 17.06 13.02 6.21
CA THR A 15 16.07 11.93 6.17
C THR A 15 15.98 11.35 4.76
N ARG A 16 16.31 10.07 4.61
CA ARG A 16 16.10 9.34 3.36
C ARG A 16 14.65 8.84 3.29
N LEU A 17 13.92 9.31 2.29
CA LEU A 17 12.61 8.75 1.95
C LEU A 17 12.80 7.54 1.04
N ILE A 18 12.24 6.40 1.44
CA ILE A 18 12.22 5.19 0.63
C ILE A 18 10.78 4.99 0.14
N PRO A 19 10.52 5.09 -1.17
CA PRO A 19 9.19 4.85 -1.70
C PRO A 19 8.81 3.37 -1.52
N SER A 20 7.59 3.10 -1.13
CA SER A 20 7.06 1.74 -1.02
C SER A 20 5.61 1.72 -1.49
N ILE A 21 5.23 0.62 -2.13
CA ILE A 21 3.88 0.40 -2.63
C ILE A 21 3.31 -0.83 -1.90
N GLY A 22 2.03 -0.75 -1.52
CA GLY A 22 1.34 -1.87 -0.88
C GLY A 22 1.32 -3.10 -1.79
N LEU A 23 1.42 -4.29 -1.18
CA LEU A 23 1.61 -5.56 -1.86
C LEU A 23 0.62 -5.81 -3.02
N TRP A 24 -0.67 -5.54 -2.81
CA TRP A 24 -1.71 -5.62 -3.83
C TRP A 24 -1.43 -4.80 -5.07
N HIS A 25 -0.95 -3.58 -4.87
CA HIS A 25 -0.75 -2.64 -5.95
C HIS A 25 0.55 -2.94 -6.69
N VAL A 26 1.55 -3.53 -6.01
CA VAL A 26 2.78 -4.01 -6.65
C VAL A 26 2.52 -5.24 -7.53
N TYR A 27 1.73 -6.21 -7.06
CA TYR A 27 1.42 -7.41 -7.86
C TYR A 27 0.60 -7.11 -9.11
N GLY A 28 -0.23 -6.07 -9.08
CA GLY A 28 -0.95 -5.58 -10.27
C GLY A 28 -0.11 -4.67 -11.17
N HIS A 29 1.17 -4.43 -10.85
CA HIS A 29 2.06 -3.57 -11.61
C HIS A 29 3.08 -4.38 -12.42
N TRP A 30 4.01 -3.69 -13.08
CA TRP A 30 5.09 -4.33 -13.83
C TRP A 30 6.09 -5.03 -12.90
N ASN A 31 6.62 -6.17 -13.34
CA ASN A 31 7.50 -7.03 -12.53
C ASN A 31 8.75 -6.30 -11.99
N GLU A 32 9.30 -5.35 -12.76
CA GLU A 32 10.47 -4.57 -12.35
C GLU A 32 10.23 -3.76 -11.08
N CYS A 33 8.99 -3.33 -10.87
CA CYS A 33 8.59 -2.55 -9.69
C CYS A 33 8.45 -3.42 -8.44
N PHE A 34 8.34 -4.74 -8.59
CA PHE A 34 8.29 -5.66 -7.45
C PHE A 34 9.58 -5.60 -6.65
N ALA A 35 10.73 -5.71 -7.30
CA ALA A 35 12.03 -5.64 -6.62
C ALA A 35 12.29 -4.25 -5.99
N GLN A 36 11.76 -3.19 -6.60
CA GLN A 36 12.08 -1.82 -6.19
C GLN A 36 11.16 -1.27 -5.09
N TYR A 37 9.88 -1.64 -5.09
CA TYR A 37 8.86 -1.01 -4.23
C TYR A 37 8.19 -1.96 -3.25
N PHE A 38 8.40 -3.27 -3.37
CA PHE A 38 7.85 -4.21 -2.40
C PHE A 38 8.47 -3.95 -1.01
N PRO A 39 7.66 -3.63 0.01
CA PRO A 39 8.16 -3.34 1.35
C PRO A 39 8.94 -4.50 1.97
N GLY A 40 8.76 -5.74 1.50
CA GLY A 40 9.53 -6.87 1.98
C GLY A 40 11.02 -6.83 1.67
N PHE A 41 11.48 -5.96 0.77
CA PHE A 41 12.91 -5.72 0.51
C PHE A 41 13.48 -4.52 1.27
N ILE A 42 12.65 -3.76 2.00
CA ILE A 42 13.07 -2.58 2.77
C ILE A 42 13.33 -3.00 4.21
N GLN A 43 14.59 -2.88 4.66
CA GLN A 43 14.96 -3.21 6.04
C GLN A 43 14.18 -2.34 7.04
N GLY A 44 13.57 -2.97 8.04
CA GLY A 44 12.75 -2.30 9.05
C GLY A 44 11.34 -1.93 8.59
N ALA A 45 10.98 -2.17 7.31
CA ALA A 45 9.59 -2.05 6.89
C ALA A 45 8.78 -3.23 7.44
N GLY A 46 7.78 -2.93 8.26
CA GLY A 46 6.85 -3.92 8.76
C GLY A 46 6.05 -4.53 7.62
N ARG A 47 5.97 -5.87 7.57
CA ARG A 47 4.94 -6.56 6.80
C ARG A 47 3.64 -6.46 7.58
N VAL A 48 2.89 -5.39 7.36
CA VAL A 48 1.49 -5.36 7.77
C VAL A 48 0.75 -6.27 6.79
N LYS A 49 0.49 -7.51 7.21
CA LYS A 49 -0.50 -8.37 6.53
C LYS A 49 -1.79 -7.57 6.47
N ARG A 50 -2.13 -7.03 5.30
CA ARG A 50 -3.47 -6.48 5.02
C ARG A 50 -4.50 -7.60 4.80
N GLU A 51 -4.17 -8.83 5.22
CA GLU A 51 -4.91 -10.07 5.03
C GLU A 51 -6.29 -10.13 5.71
N ILE A 52 -6.66 -9.18 6.56
CA ILE A 52 -8.02 -9.12 7.09
C ILE A 52 -9.01 -8.93 5.93
N ILE A 53 -8.77 -7.98 5.03
CA ILE A 53 -9.67 -7.75 3.87
C ILE A 53 -9.51 -8.86 2.81
N GLU A 54 -8.33 -9.47 2.70
CA GLU A 54 -8.07 -10.53 1.72
C GLU A 54 -8.77 -11.84 2.08
N THR A 55 -8.70 -12.24 3.36
CA THR A 55 -9.43 -13.41 3.87
C THR A 55 -10.94 -13.17 3.83
N LEU A 56 -11.35 -11.93 4.10
CA LEU A 56 -12.77 -11.53 4.08
C LEU A 56 -13.28 -11.19 2.67
N TRP A 57 -12.45 -11.24 1.61
CA TRP A 57 -12.84 -10.78 0.27
C TRP A 57 -14.06 -11.53 -0.27
N VAL A 58 -14.09 -12.85 -0.06
CA VAL A 58 -15.22 -13.70 -0.44
C VAL A 58 -16.49 -13.29 0.31
N ILE A 59 -16.38 -13.07 1.63
CA ILE A 59 -17.50 -12.68 2.49
C ILE A 59 -18.03 -11.29 2.11
N LEU A 60 -17.14 -10.32 1.89
CA LEU A 60 -17.52 -8.96 1.50
C LEU A 60 -18.22 -8.92 0.14
N ASN A 61 -17.72 -9.68 -0.85
CA ASN A 61 -18.39 -9.80 -2.16
C ASN A 61 -19.74 -10.53 -2.08
N MET A 62 -19.90 -11.48 -1.17
CA MET A 62 -21.18 -12.15 -0.92
C MET A 62 -22.20 -11.16 -0.34
N ILE A 63 -21.83 -10.41 0.70
CA ILE A 63 -22.71 -9.42 1.33
C ILE A 63 -23.08 -8.30 0.34
N SER A 64 -22.13 -7.80 -0.45
CA SER A 64 -22.40 -6.77 -1.46
C SER A 64 -23.43 -7.23 -2.50
N ARG A 65 -23.35 -8.49 -2.95
CA ARG A 65 -24.34 -9.06 -3.89
C ARG A 65 -25.73 -9.18 -3.29
N LEU A 66 -25.84 -9.47 -2.00
CA LEU A 66 -27.13 -9.54 -1.30
C LEU A 66 -27.79 -8.16 -1.15
N VAL A 67 -26.99 -7.12 -0.91
CA VAL A 67 -27.50 -5.73 -0.81
C VAL A 67 -27.94 -5.20 -2.18
N HIS A 68 -27.31 -5.61 -3.27
CA HIS A 68 -27.64 -5.16 -4.63
C HIS A 68 -28.71 -6.02 -5.33
N GLY A 69 -29.11 -7.15 -4.72
CA GLY A 69 -30.13 -8.07 -5.23
C GLY A 69 -31.52 -7.86 -4.64
N CYS A 70 -31.70 -6.84 -3.79
CA CYS A 70 -32.99 -6.36 -3.28
C CYS A 70 -33.48 -5.18 -4.12
#